data_AF-A0A3B3ZZT7-F1
#
_entry.id   AF-A0A3B3ZZT7-F1
#
_cell.length_a   1.000
_cell.length_b   1.000
_cell.length_c   1.000
_cell.angle_alpha   90.00
_cell.angle_beta   90.00
_cell.angle_gamma   90.00
#
_symmetry.space_group_name_H-M   'P 1'
#
loop_
_entity.id
_entity.type
_entity.pdbx_description
1 polymer ?
#
loop_
_entity_poly.entity_id
_entity_poly.type
_entity_poly.pdbx_seq_one_letter_code
_entity_poly.pdbx_strand_id
1 'polypeptide(L)'
;MGDGGAGAAGGDGVNRSHVLFDGFVQASTCKGTLKAFQELCEHLDVKPREYKVFYHKLKSKLNYWKAKALWAKLDKRACQKEYKKGRACANSKVTLRPCGLRTAIELAFLGAKVVLLEKRDAFSRNNVLHLWPFTIQDLRGLGAKKFYGKFCAGAIDHISIRQLQLMLLKVALLLGIEIHVNVEFKGLIEPPEDQEAERIGWRADVLPRTHPVSELEFDVIIGADGRRNTLPGFRRKEFRGKLAIAITANFINRHTTAEAKVEEISGVAFIFNQKFFQDLREATGIDLENIVYYKDDTHYFVMTAKKQSLLEKGVILHVSDTTHSGLFNFQKLLTRVLLKSWLLTSFQM
;
A
#
# COMPACT_ATOMS: atom_id res chain seq x y z
N MET A 1 -1.99 -53.05 -45.66
CA MET A 1 -2.79 -51.85 -45.99
C MET A 1 -3.38 -51.38 -44.66
N GLY A 2 -2.74 -50.49 -43.91
CA GLY A 2 -2.16 -49.23 -44.35
C GLY A 2 -3.26 -48.20 -44.39
N ASP A 3 -3.68 -47.71 -43.22
CA ASP A 3 -4.18 -46.34 -43.12
C ASP A 3 -3.86 -45.77 -41.74
N GLY A 4 -3.02 -44.75 -41.75
CA GLY A 4 -2.55 -44.01 -40.60
C GLY A 4 -2.82 -42.53 -40.84
N GLY A 5 -3.04 -41.80 -39.76
CA GLY A 5 -3.26 -40.35 -39.75
C GLY A 5 -4.73 -40.02 -39.50
N ALA A 6 -5.09 -39.11 -38.59
CA ALA A 6 -4.35 -37.96 -38.11
C ALA A 6 -4.51 -37.81 -36.59
N GLY A 7 -3.38 -37.78 -35.88
CA GLY A 7 -3.32 -37.10 -34.61
C GLY A 7 -3.59 -35.62 -34.86
N ALA A 8 -4.75 -35.14 -34.38
CA ALA A 8 -4.98 -33.72 -34.24
C ALA A 8 -4.08 -33.21 -33.11
N ALA A 9 -2.84 -32.86 -33.47
CA ALA A 9 -2.03 -31.93 -32.71
C ALA A 9 -2.74 -30.57 -32.76
N GLY A 10 -3.72 -30.38 -31.87
CA GLY A 10 -4.29 -29.07 -31.60
C GLY A 10 -3.18 -28.21 -31.00
N GLY A 11 -2.69 -27.25 -31.78
CA GLY A 11 -1.70 -26.29 -31.30
C GLY A 11 -2.25 -25.55 -30.08
N ASP A 12 -1.63 -25.75 -28.92
CA ASP A 12 -1.83 -24.97 -27.70
C ASP A 12 -1.34 -23.52 -27.94
N GLY A 13 -2.12 -22.76 -28.71
CA GLY A 13 -2.01 -21.32 -28.75
C GLY A 13 -2.42 -20.77 -27.39
N VAL A 14 -1.45 -20.38 -26.57
CA VAL A 14 -1.69 -19.81 -25.24
C VAL A 14 -2.75 -18.72 -25.33
N ASN A 15 -3.88 -18.91 -24.65
CA ASN A 15 -4.99 -17.95 -24.70
C ASN A 15 -4.49 -16.57 -24.25
N ARG A 16 -4.59 -15.57 -25.14
CA ARG A 16 -4.04 -14.22 -24.92
C ARG A 16 -4.55 -13.59 -23.62
N SER A 17 -5.81 -13.82 -23.25
CA SER A 17 -6.38 -13.32 -21.99
C SER A 17 -5.68 -13.90 -20.75
N HIS A 18 -5.20 -15.14 -20.82
CA HIS A 18 -4.47 -15.80 -19.72
C HIS A 18 -3.08 -15.18 -19.56
N VAL A 19 -2.39 -14.89 -20.67
CA VAL A 19 -1.08 -14.21 -20.67
C VAL A 19 -1.21 -12.80 -20.09
N LEU A 20 -2.22 -12.03 -20.53
CA LEU A 20 -2.47 -10.68 -20.03
C LEU A 20 -2.80 -10.70 -18.53
N PHE A 21 -3.60 -11.65 -18.07
CA PHE A 21 -3.88 -11.81 -16.64
C PHE A 21 -2.65 -12.19 -15.83
N ASP A 22 -1.80 -13.10 -16.33
CA ASP A 22 -0.54 -13.44 -15.67
C ASP A 22 0.40 -12.22 -15.61
N GLY A 23 0.48 -11.42 -16.68
CA GLY A 23 1.21 -10.14 -16.70
C GLY A 23 0.70 -9.15 -15.66
N PHE A 24 -0.62 -8.99 -15.54
CA PHE A 24 -1.25 -8.18 -14.49
C PHE A 24 -0.91 -8.68 -13.08
N VAL A 25 -1.00 -10.00 -12.85
CA VAL A 25 -0.68 -10.61 -11.56
C VAL A 25 0.80 -10.44 -11.21
N GLN A 26 1.71 -10.50 -12.18
CA GLN A 26 3.17 -10.41 -11.99
C GLN A 26 3.69 -8.97 -11.97
N ALA A 27 2.90 -7.98 -12.41
CA ALA A 27 3.31 -6.58 -12.44
C ALA A 27 3.81 -6.09 -11.06
N SER A 28 4.97 -5.44 -11.05
CA SER A 28 5.72 -5.07 -9.83
C SER A 28 5.77 -3.56 -9.55
N THR A 29 5.10 -2.77 -10.40
CA THR A 29 5.02 -1.31 -10.29
C THR A 29 3.56 -0.86 -10.41
N CYS A 30 3.23 0.30 -9.85
CA CYS A 30 1.87 0.87 -9.94
C CYS A 30 1.47 1.10 -11.40
N LYS A 31 2.28 1.84 -12.17
CA LYS A 31 2.07 2.05 -13.62
C LYS A 31 1.96 0.75 -14.41
N GLY A 32 2.87 -0.20 -14.17
CA GLY A 32 2.85 -1.48 -14.87
C GLY A 32 1.57 -2.27 -14.58
N THR A 33 1.10 -2.23 -13.34
CA THR A 33 -0.16 -2.89 -12.92
C THR A 33 -1.37 -2.24 -13.60
N LEU A 34 -1.44 -0.91 -13.63
CA LEU A 34 -2.52 -0.17 -14.30
C LEU A 34 -2.55 -0.46 -15.80
N LYS A 35 -1.39 -0.40 -16.46
CA LYS A 35 -1.25 -0.68 -17.90
C LYS A 35 -1.65 -2.13 -18.24
N ALA A 36 -1.10 -3.11 -17.51
CA ALA A 36 -1.44 -4.52 -17.75
C ALA A 36 -2.93 -4.81 -17.51
N PHE A 37 -3.54 -4.14 -16.53
CA PHE A 37 -4.97 -4.28 -16.29
C PHE A 37 -5.82 -3.64 -17.39
N GLN A 38 -5.42 -2.48 -17.91
CA GLN A 38 -6.07 -1.84 -19.04
C GLN A 38 -6.04 -2.74 -20.27
N GLU A 39 -4.87 -3.28 -20.64
CA GLU A 39 -4.72 -4.19 -21.78
C GLU A 39 -5.58 -5.46 -21.62
N LEU A 40 -5.68 -6.00 -20.39
CA LEU A 40 -6.57 -7.12 -20.08
C LEU A 40 -8.05 -6.74 -20.29
N CYS A 41 -8.47 -5.58 -19.81
CA CYS A 41 -9.85 -5.10 -19.94
C CYS A 41 -10.23 -4.85 -21.41
N GLU A 42 -9.33 -4.23 -22.17
CA GLU A 42 -9.50 -3.99 -23.62
C GLU A 42 -9.63 -5.31 -24.39
N HIS A 43 -8.75 -6.27 -24.12
CA HIS A 43 -8.80 -7.57 -24.78
C HIS A 43 -10.06 -8.38 -24.44
N LEU A 44 -10.55 -8.29 -23.21
CA LEU A 44 -11.78 -8.96 -22.77
C LEU A 44 -13.04 -8.15 -23.12
N ASP A 45 -12.93 -6.95 -23.68
CA ASP A 45 -14.04 -6.03 -23.93
C ASP A 45 -14.92 -5.85 -22.67
N VAL A 46 -14.30 -5.40 -21.58
CA VAL A 46 -14.98 -5.05 -20.33
C VAL A 46 -14.59 -3.63 -19.92
N LYS A 47 -15.56 -2.87 -19.41
CA LYS A 47 -15.38 -1.45 -19.08
C LYS A 47 -15.46 -1.26 -17.57
N PRO A 48 -14.35 -0.90 -16.87
CA PRO A 48 -14.36 -0.64 -15.42
C PRO A 48 -15.39 0.40 -14.97
N ARG A 49 -15.74 1.35 -15.84
CA ARG A 49 -16.79 2.37 -15.59
C ARG A 49 -18.18 1.77 -15.36
N GLU A 50 -18.46 0.57 -15.89
CA GLU A 50 -19.70 -0.18 -15.64
C GLU A 50 -19.63 -0.93 -14.29
N TYR A 51 -19.22 -0.24 -13.23
CA TYR A 51 -18.79 -0.82 -11.95
C TYR A 51 -19.78 -1.84 -11.35
N LYS A 52 -21.09 -1.62 -11.50
CA LYS A 52 -22.15 -2.51 -10.98
C LYS A 52 -22.09 -3.95 -11.54
N VAL A 53 -21.62 -4.11 -12.78
CA VAL A 53 -21.57 -5.40 -13.47
C VAL A 53 -20.15 -5.82 -13.85
N PHE A 54 -19.18 -4.91 -13.71
CA PHE A 54 -17.81 -5.08 -14.17
C PHE A 54 -17.16 -6.36 -13.64
N TYR A 55 -17.12 -6.55 -12.32
CA TYR A 55 -16.48 -7.72 -11.70
C TYR A 55 -17.07 -9.04 -12.22
N HIS A 56 -18.40 -9.10 -12.36
CA HIS A 56 -19.09 -10.28 -12.87
C HIS A 56 -18.77 -10.56 -14.35
N LYS A 57 -18.73 -9.53 -15.20
CA LYS A 57 -18.35 -9.64 -16.61
C LYS A 57 -16.87 -10.04 -16.78
N LEU A 58 -15.97 -9.43 -16.00
CA LEU A 58 -14.55 -9.75 -16.01
C LEU A 58 -14.34 -11.23 -15.63
N LYS A 59 -14.96 -11.66 -14.52
CA LYS A 59 -14.88 -13.04 -14.05
C LYS A 59 -15.43 -14.04 -15.07
N SER A 60 -16.58 -13.75 -15.70
CA SER A 60 -17.20 -14.67 -16.65
C SER A 60 -16.39 -14.81 -17.95
N LYS A 61 -15.82 -13.71 -18.44
CA LYS A 61 -14.97 -13.72 -19.65
C LYS A 61 -13.56 -14.28 -19.40
N LEU A 62 -13.06 -14.23 -18.16
CA LEU A 62 -11.75 -14.77 -17.80
C LEU A 62 -11.84 -16.19 -17.20
N ASN A 63 -12.18 -17.16 -18.05
CA ASN A 63 -12.16 -18.58 -17.68
C ASN A 63 -10.72 -19.13 -17.69
N TYR A 64 -9.99 -18.87 -16.61
CA TYR A 64 -8.59 -19.28 -16.44
C TYR A 64 -8.40 -20.02 -15.11
N TRP A 65 -7.80 -21.21 -15.16
CA TRP A 65 -7.60 -22.05 -13.96
C TRP A 65 -6.80 -21.33 -12.86
N LYS A 66 -5.80 -20.51 -13.23
CA LYS A 66 -5.01 -19.72 -12.29
C LYS A 66 -5.81 -18.60 -11.61
N ALA A 67 -6.95 -18.20 -12.16
CA ALA A 67 -7.82 -17.14 -11.63
C ALA A 67 -8.96 -17.70 -10.76
N LYS A 68 -9.40 -18.94 -10.96
CA LYS A 68 -10.54 -19.56 -10.25
C LYS A 68 -10.44 -19.46 -8.72
N ALA A 69 -9.27 -19.76 -8.15
CA ALA A 69 -9.06 -19.70 -6.70
C ALA A 69 -9.15 -18.27 -6.13
N LEU A 70 -8.78 -17.26 -6.93
CA LEU A 70 -8.93 -15.86 -6.56
C LEU A 70 -10.41 -15.46 -6.58
N TRP A 71 -11.15 -15.84 -7.61
CA TRP A 71 -12.58 -15.59 -7.72
C TRP A 71 -13.36 -16.19 -6.55
N ALA A 72 -13.08 -17.45 -6.20
CA ALA A 72 -13.73 -18.10 -5.05
C ALA A 72 -13.52 -17.33 -3.74
N LYS A 73 -12.35 -16.73 -3.53
CA LYS A 73 -12.05 -15.91 -2.35
C LYS A 73 -12.81 -14.58 -2.34
N LEU A 74 -12.79 -13.86 -3.46
CA LEU A 74 -13.50 -12.58 -3.58
C LEU A 74 -15.02 -12.78 -3.55
N ASP A 75 -15.54 -13.82 -4.19
CA ASP A 75 -16.96 -14.19 -4.13
C ASP A 75 -17.37 -14.55 -2.70
N LYS A 76 -16.57 -15.34 -1.97
CA LYS A 76 -16.83 -15.66 -0.56
C LYS A 76 -16.91 -14.41 0.31
N ARG A 77 -16.05 -13.42 0.06
CA ARG A 77 -16.10 -12.12 0.76
C ARG A 77 -17.38 -11.36 0.37
N ALA A 78 -17.65 -11.20 -0.93
CA ALA A 78 -18.82 -10.47 -1.44
C ALA A 78 -20.17 -11.06 -0.96
N CYS A 79 -20.23 -12.36 -0.67
CA CYS A 79 -21.42 -13.06 -0.16
C CYS A 79 -21.70 -12.84 1.34
N GLN A 80 -20.84 -12.12 2.08
CA GLN A 80 -21.12 -11.80 3.48
C GLN A 80 -22.40 -10.95 3.60
N LYS A 81 -23.18 -11.21 4.67
CA LYS A 81 -24.54 -10.66 4.85
C LYS A 81 -24.53 -9.13 4.94
N GLU A 82 -23.47 -8.56 5.49
CA GLU A 82 -23.24 -7.13 5.70
C GLU A 82 -23.26 -6.36 4.39
N TYR A 83 -22.78 -6.97 3.30
CA TYR A 83 -22.75 -6.35 1.97
C TYR A 83 -24.11 -6.35 1.25
N LYS A 84 -25.11 -7.08 1.77
CA LYS A 84 -26.46 -7.21 1.18
C LYS A 84 -26.42 -7.52 -0.33
N LYS A 85 -25.53 -8.43 -0.75
CA LYS A 85 -25.27 -8.78 -2.15
C LYS A 85 -24.87 -7.56 -3.02
N GLY A 86 -24.04 -6.67 -2.49
CA GLY A 86 -23.58 -5.46 -3.16
C GLY A 86 -24.66 -4.38 -3.31
N ARG A 87 -25.67 -4.37 -2.43
CA ARG A 87 -26.79 -3.41 -2.50
C ARG A 87 -26.83 -2.43 -1.33
N ALA A 88 -25.96 -2.60 -0.33
CA ALA A 88 -25.96 -1.78 0.87
C ALA A 88 -25.69 -0.28 0.57
N CYS A 89 -24.86 0.02 -0.44
CA CYS A 89 -24.48 1.37 -0.84
C CYS A 89 -24.63 1.61 -2.36
N ALA A 90 -25.57 0.93 -3.03
CA ALA A 90 -25.67 0.89 -4.49
C ALA A 90 -25.78 2.27 -5.20
N ASN A 91 -26.28 3.27 -4.49
CA ASN A 91 -26.50 4.63 -4.99
C ASN A 91 -25.48 5.65 -4.46
N SER A 92 -24.56 5.23 -3.58
CA SER A 92 -23.55 6.12 -3.01
C SER A 92 -22.39 6.31 -3.97
N LYS A 93 -22.00 7.57 -4.21
CA LYS A 93 -20.76 7.93 -4.88
C LYS A 93 -19.72 8.31 -3.83
N VAL A 94 -18.59 7.61 -3.81
CA VAL A 94 -17.55 7.78 -2.79
C VAL A 94 -16.23 8.13 -3.43
N THR A 95 -15.63 9.23 -2.96
CA THR A 95 -14.27 9.64 -3.34
C THR A 95 -13.31 9.34 -2.19
N LEU A 96 -12.22 8.62 -2.48
CA LEU A 96 -11.17 8.31 -1.50
C LEU A 96 -9.85 8.98 -1.86
N ARG A 97 -9.14 9.39 -0.82
CA ARG A 97 -7.81 10.00 -0.90
C ARG A 97 -6.70 8.91 -0.79
N PRO A 98 -5.41 9.24 -1.07
CA PRO A 98 -4.30 8.28 -1.17
C PRO A 98 -4.25 7.23 -0.08
N CYS A 99 -3.74 6.03 -0.34
CA CYS A 99 -3.56 4.93 0.63
C CYS A 99 -4.84 4.27 1.20
N GLY A 100 -6.04 4.75 0.86
CA GLY A 100 -7.33 4.18 1.28
C GLY A 100 -7.76 2.90 0.56
N LEU A 101 -6.86 2.18 -0.14
CA LEU A 101 -7.21 1.03 -0.99
C LEU A 101 -8.02 -0.04 -0.25
N ARG A 102 -7.67 -0.31 1.02
CA ARG A 102 -8.40 -1.30 1.83
C ARG A 102 -9.85 -0.87 2.09
N THR A 103 -10.07 0.41 2.40
CA THR A 103 -11.42 0.98 2.57
C THR A 103 -12.18 1.00 1.25
N ALA A 104 -11.52 1.35 0.15
CA ALA A 104 -12.10 1.35 -1.19
C ALA A 104 -12.65 -0.05 -1.56
N ILE A 105 -11.90 -1.11 -1.23
CA ILE A 105 -12.33 -2.50 -1.43
C ILE A 105 -13.61 -2.83 -0.64
N GLU A 106 -13.73 -2.42 0.62
CA GLU A 106 -14.98 -2.64 1.38
C GLU A 106 -16.17 -1.89 0.77
N LEU A 107 -15.96 -0.63 0.36
CA LEU A 107 -17.00 0.18 -0.27
C LEU A 107 -17.45 -0.40 -1.61
N ALA A 108 -16.53 -1.00 -2.38
CA ALA A 108 -16.87 -1.72 -3.59
C ALA A 108 -17.70 -2.97 -3.29
N PHE A 109 -17.37 -3.75 -2.25
CA PHE A 109 -18.21 -4.88 -1.82
C PHE A 109 -19.61 -4.44 -1.34
N LEU A 110 -19.73 -3.25 -0.73
CA LEU A 110 -21.03 -2.66 -0.37
C LEU A 110 -21.85 -2.21 -1.59
N GLY A 111 -21.23 -2.12 -2.78
CA GLY A 111 -21.87 -1.74 -4.04
C GLY A 111 -21.77 -0.26 -4.41
N ALA A 112 -20.95 0.52 -3.70
CA ALA A 112 -20.78 1.95 -4.00
C ALA A 112 -20.02 2.18 -5.31
N LYS A 113 -20.25 3.35 -5.94
CA LYS A 113 -19.33 3.86 -6.98
C LYS A 113 -18.11 4.43 -6.27
N VAL A 114 -16.95 3.80 -6.44
CA VAL A 114 -15.73 4.17 -5.74
C VAL A 114 -14.71 4.77 -6.70
N VAL A 115 -14.29 6.00 -6.42
CA VAL A 115 -13.23 6.70 -7.15
C VAL A 115 -12.09 7.04 -6.17
N LEU A 116 -10.87 6.65 -6.50
CA LEU A 116 -9.68 6.88 -5.67
C LEU A 116 -8.70 7.80 -6.38
N LEU A 117 -8.28 8.85 -5.68
CA LEU A 117 -7.29 9.81 -6.16
C LEU A 117 -5.94 9.57 -5.48
N GLU A 118 -4.88 9.39 -6.26
CA GLU A 118 -3.50 9.28 -5.78
C GLU A 118 -2.60 10.29 -6.48
N LYS A 119 -1.92 11.12 -5.69
CA LYS A 119 -0.98 12.13 -6.20
C LYS A 119 0.23 11.50 -6.89
N ARG A 120 0.67 10.34 -6.41
CA ARG A 120 1.85 9.63 -6.93
C ARG A 120 1.46 8.63 -8.02
N ASP A 121 2.44 8.20 -8.80
CA ASP A 121 2.28 7.13 -9.78
C ASP A 121 3.15 5.91 -9.49
N ALA A 122 3.81 5.91 -8.32
CA ALA A 122 4.70 4.85 -7.89
C ALA A 122 4.55 4.55 -6.40
N PHE A 123 4.68 3.27 -6.06
CA PHE A 123 4.81 2.81 -4.68
C PHE A 123 6.29 2.59 -4.36
N SER A 124 6.90 3.54 -3.67
CA SER A 124 8.37 3.62 -3.48
C SER A 124 8.84 3.32 -2.05
N ARG A 125 7.93 3.07 -1.11
CA ARG A 125 8.28 2.86 0.30
C ARG A 125 8.63 1.39 0.55
N ASN A 126 9.90 1.14 0.88
CA ASN A 126 10.41 -0.20 1.16
C ASN A 126 10.25 -0.62 2.63
N ASN A 127 10.04 0.33 3.55
CA ASN A 127 9.86 0.02 4.97
C ASN A 127 8.78 -1.05 5.17
N VAL A 128 9.00 -1.87 6.20
CA VAL A 128 8.22 -3.08 6.47
C VAL A 128 7.23 -2.85 7.60
N LEU A 129 6.01 -3.33 7.41
CA LEU A 129 4.91 -3.25 8.37
C LEU A 129 4.71 -4.63 9.00
N HIS A 130 4.68 -4.68 10.32
CA HIS A 130 4.17 -5.84 11.05
C HIS A 130 2.65 -5.97 10.87
N LEU A 131 2.16 -7.20 10.80
CA LEU A 131 0.76 -7.55 10.57
C LEU A 131 0.26 -8.42 11.71
N TRP A 132 -0.81 -7.97 12.35
CA TRP A 132 -1.51 -8.80 13.33
C TRP A 132 -2.18 -10.01 12.64
N PRO A 133 -2.46 -11.10 13.38
CA PRO A 133 -3.05 -12.31 12.83
C PRO A 133 -4.34 -12.07 12.03
N PHE A 134 -5.22 -11.18 12.50
CA PHE A 134 -6.48 -10.86 11.80
C PHE A 134 -6.22 -10.16 10.46
N THR A 135 -5.21 -9.29 10.37
CA THR A 135 -4.81 -8.62 9.13
C THR A 135 -4.26 -9.64 8.13
N ILE A 136 -3.45 -10.59 8.59
CA ILE A 136 -2.95 -11.68 7.74
C ILE A 136 -4.12 -12.50 7.18
N GLN A 137 -5.09 -12.85 8.03
CA GLN A 137 -6.29 -13.58 7.61
C GLN A 137 -7.14 -12.78 6.60
N ASP A 138 -7.35 -11.48 6.84
CA ASP A 138 -8.10 -10.60 5.94
C ASP A 138 -7.44 -10.53 4.56
N LEU A 139 -6.12 -10.27 4.50
CA LEU A 139 -5.39 -10.19 3.24
C LEU A 139 -5.34 -11.55 2.51
N ARG A 140 -5.19 -12.68 3.24
CA ARG A 140 -5.34 -14.03 2.66
C ARG A 140 -6.74 -14.26 2.10
N GLY A 141 -7.77 -13.70 2.74
CA GLY A 141 -9.16 -13.69 2.27
C GLY A 141 -9.38 -12.89 0.99
N LEU A 142 -8.56 -11.87 0.74
CA LEU A 142 -8.53 -11.09 -0.50
C LEU A 142 -7.62 -11.69 -1.59
N GLY A 143 -7.03 -12.86 -1.34
CA GLY A 143 -6.17 -13.53 -2.31
C GLY A 143 -4.72 -13.06 -2.33
N ALA A 144 -4.20 -12.49 -1.23
CA ALA A 144 -2.82 -11.98 -1.13
C ALA A 144 -1.74 -12.88 -1.76
N LYS A 145 -1.75 -14.19 -1.43
CA LYS A 145 -0.79 -15.17 -1.97
C LYS A 145 -0.80 -15.28 -3.50
N LYS A 146 -1.89 -14.90 -4.17
CA LYS A 146 -1.97 -14.90 -5.64
C LYS A 146 -1.11 -13.78 -6.24
N PHE A 147 -1.07 -12.63 -5.59
CA PHE A 147 -0.37 -11.44 -6.06
C PHE A 147 1.04 -11.31 -5.48
N TYR A 148 1.28 -11.92 -4.33
CA TYR A 148 2.57 -11.96 -3.66
C TYR A 148 2.78 -13.35 -3.07
N GLY A 149 3.48 -14.23 -3.80
CA GLY A 149 3.62 -15.65 -3.42
C GLY A 149 4.30 -15.88 -2.07
N LYS A 150 5.19 -14.96 -1.67
CA LYS A 150 5.89 -14.99 -0.38
C LYS A 150 5.03 -14.47 0.80
N PHE A 151 3.80 -14.00 0.55
CA PHE A 151 2.97 -13.36 1.57
C PHE A 151 2.75 -14.27 2.79
N CYS A 152 3.35 -13.86 3.92
CA CYS A 152 3.28 -14.55 5.20
C CYS A 152 3.49 -16.07 5.06
N ALA A 153 4.57 -16.47 4.37
CA ALA A 153 5.01 -17.85 4.27
C ALA A 153 5.76 -18.26 5.56
N GLY A 154 5.48 -19.46 6.07
CA GLY A 154 6.04 -19.89 7.37
C GLY A 154 5.57 -18.99 8.52
N ALA A 155 6.52 -18.52 9.31
CA ALA A 155 6.30 -17.65 10.46
C ALA A 155 6.33 -16.14 10.13
N ILE A 156 6.50 -15.76 8.85
CA ILE A 156 6.55 -14.34 8.44
C ILE A 156 5.21 -13.66 8.74
N ASP A 157 5.27 -12.56 9.50
CA ASP A 157 4.11 -11.77 9.91
C ASP A 157 4.19 -10.30 9.47
N HIS A 158 5.01 -9.99 8.48
CA HIS A 158 5.22 -8.64 7.99
C HIS A 158 5.19 -8.54 6.46
N ILE A 159 5.12 -7.30 5.95
CA ILE A 159 5.13 -6.98 4.52
C ILE A 159 5.68 -5.57 4.27
N SER A 160 6.47 -5.37 3.22
CA SER A 160 6.83 -4.01 2.79
C SER A 160 5.62 -3.19 2.33
N ILE A 161 5.65 -1.88 2.62
CA ILE A 161 4.54 -0.97 2.30
C ILE A 161 4.18 -1.04 0.81
N ARG A 162 5.18 -1.02 -0.07
CA ARG A 162 4.96 -1.08 -1.53
C ARG A 162 4.28 -2.38 -1.98
N GLN A 163 4.62 -3.53 -1.40
CA GLN A 163 4.00 -4.81 -1.78
C GLN A 163 2.54 -4.86 -1.32
N LEU A 164 2.26 -4.37 -0.12
CA LEU A 164 0.88 -4.24 0.37
C LEU A 164 0.05 -3.34 -0.56
N GLN A 165 0.61 -2.19 -0.97
CA GLN A 165 -0.05 -1.28 -1.90
C GLN A 165 -0.31 -1.93 -3.27
N LEU A 166 0.66 -2.64 -3.86
CA LEU A 166 0.49 -3.34 -5.14
C LEU A 166 -0.57 -4.42 -5.07
N MET A 167 -0.56 -5.23 -4.02
CA MET A 167 -1.54 -6.29 -3.82
C MET A 167 -2.96 -5.72 -3.68
N LEU A 168 -3.14 -4.70 -2.84
CA LEU A 168 -4.45 -4.06 -2.68
C LEU A 168 -4.89 -3.31 -3.95
N LEU A 169 -3.97 -2.71 -4.71
CA LEU A 169 -4.26 -2.10 -6.01
C LEU A 169 -4.85 -3.13 -6.98
N LYS A 170 -4.25 -4.32 -7.07
CA LYS A 170 -4.74 -5.40 -7.94
C LYS A 170 -6.15 -5.83 -7.54
N VAL A 171 -6.42 -6.01 -6.25
CA VAL A 171 -7.77 -6.34 -5.76
C VAL A 171 -8.76 -5.21 -6.07
N ALA A 172 -8.39 -3.96 -5.84
CA ALA A 172 -9.23 -2.80 -6.11
C ALA A 172 -9.64 -2.70 -7.59
N LEU A 173 -8.67 -2.87 -8.50
CA LEU A 173 -8.91 -2.87 -9.95
C LEU A 173 -9.87 -3.99 -10.37
N LEU A 174 -9.68 -5.21 -9.85
CA LEU A 174 -10.56 -6.35 -10.12
C LEU A 174 -12.01 -6.11 -9.69
N LEU A 175 -12.21 -5.36 -8.61
CA LEU A 175 -13.53 -4.98 -8.10
C LEU A 175 -14.14 -3.77 -8.83
N GLY A 176 -13.48 -3.24 -9.87
CA GLY A 176 -14.00 -2.14 -10.68
C GLY A 176 -13.85 -0.76 -10.02
N ILE A 177 -12.94 -0.62 -9.05
CA ILE A 177 -12.65 0.67 -8.44
C ILE A 177 -11.91 1.55 -9.45
N GLU A 178 -12.40 2.77 -9.63
CA GLU A 178 -11.79 3.75 -10.53
C GLU A 178 -10.61 4.43 -9.81
N ILE A 179 -9.41 4.38 -10.39
CA ILE A 179 -8.18 4.86 -9.74
C ILE A 179 -7.48 5.85 -10.66
N HIS A 180 -7.28 7.06 -10.16
CA HIS A 180 -6.58 8.14 -10.85
C HIS A 180 -5.26 8.45 -10.15
N VAL A 181 -4.14 8.09 -10.80
CA VAL A 181 -2.79 8.44 -10.35
C VAL A 181 -2.36 9.79 -10.93
N ASN A 182 -1.36 10.43 -10.35
CA ASN A 182 -0.92 11.79 -10.71
C ASN A 182 -2.02 12.86 -10.54
N VAL A 183 -2.99 12.61 -9.67
CA VAL A 183 -4.06 13.56 -9.33
C VAL A 183 -3.99 13.90 -7.86
N GLU A 184 -3.66 15.15 -7.56
CA GLU A 184 -3.61 15.65 -6.19
C GLU A 184 -4.94 16.30 -5.81
N PHE A 185 -5.61 15.75 -4.80
CA PHE A 185 -6.71 16.43 -4.12
C PHE A 185 -6.19 17.67 -3.37
N LYS A 186 -6.80 18.83 -3.63
CA LYS A 186 -6.49 20.13 -3.00
C LYS A 186 -7.51 20.54 -1.96
N GLY A 187 -8.79 20.28 -2.21
CA GLY A 187 -9.87 20.72 -1.32
C GLY A 187 -11.23 20.23 -1.79
N LEU A 188 -12.25 20.56 -1.00
CA LEU A 188 -13.64 20.37 -1.38
C LEU A 188 -14.12 21.59 -2.15
N ILE A 189 -14.98 21.37 -3.12
CA ILE A 189 -15.78 22.40 -3.78
C ILE A 189 -17.21 22.19 -3.29
N GLU A 190 -17.73 23.19 -2.59
CA GLU A 190 -19.09 23.16 -2.07
C GLU A 190 -20.09 23.31 -3.22
N PRO A 191 -21.28 22.68 -3.11
CA PRO A 191 -22.42 22.98 -3.98
C PRO A 191 -22.68 24.50 -4.04
N PRO A 192 -23.00 25.08 -5.21
CA PRO A 192 -23.41 26.48 -5.31
C PRO A 192 -24.70 26.73 -4.50
N GLU A 193 -24.89 27.95 -4.00
CA GLU A 193 -26.11 28.33 -3.25
C GLU A 193 -27.36 28.33 -4.14
N ASP A 194 -27.23 28.80 -5.38
CA ASP A 194 -28.28 28.73 -6.39
C ASP A 194 -28.34 27.32 -7.01
N GLN A 195 -29.47 26.65 -6.82
CA GLN A 195 -29.75 25.27 -7.23
C GLN A 195 -31.08 25.20 -8.00
N GLU A 196 -31.65 26.34 -8.44
CA GLU A 196 -32.97 26.38 -9.08
C GLU A 196 -32.94 25.77 -10.50
N ALA A 197 -31.87 26.00 -11.25
CA ALA A 197 -31.72 25.53 -12.63
C ALA A 197 -31.02 24.17 -12.74
N GLU A 198 -30.00 23.90 -11.91
CA GLU A 198 -29.22 22.65 -11.94
C GLU A 198 -28.85 22.22 -10.52
N ARG A 199 -29.03 20.93 -10.21
CA ARG A 199 -28.64 20.37 -8.92
C ARG A 199 -27.21 19.87 -8.97
N ILE A 200 -26.27 20.66 -8.45
CA ILE A 200 -24.84 20.35 -8.45
C ILE A 200 -24.42 19.89 -7.05
N GLY A 201 -23.89 18.67 -6.94
CA GLY A 201 -23.38 18.10 -5.70
C GLY A 201 -21.96 18.53 -5.31
N TRP A 202 -21.45 17.94 -4.22
CA TRP A 202 -20.08 18.17 -3.75
C TRP A 202 -19.05 17.66 -4.76
N ARG A 203 -18.01 18.45 -5.02
CA ARG A 203 -16.91 18.09 -5.92
C ARG A 203 -15.55 18.26 -5.24
N ALA A 204 -14.49 17.82 -5.92
CA ALA A 204 -13.12 17.93 -5.44
C ALA A 204 -12.32 18.93 -6.29
N ASP A 205 -11.64 19.88 -5.65
CA ASP A 205 -10.57 20.63 -6.31
C ASP A 205 -9.37 19.70 -6.44
N VAL A 206 -8.92 19.51 -7.68
CA VAL A 206 -7.85 18.57 -8.04
C VAL A 206 -6.80 19.24 -8.89
N LEU A 207 -5.58 18.73 -8.81
CA LEU A 207 -4.47 19.13 -9.67
C LEU A 207 -4.01 17.91 -10.50
N PRO A 208 -4.01 18.00 -11.85
CA PRO A 208 -4.40 19.15 -12.67
C PRO A 208 -5.93 19.37 -12.69
N ARG A 209 -6.37 20.64 -12.74
CA ARG A 209 -7.80 21.01 -12.74
C ARG A 209 -8.57 20.55 -13.98
N THR A 210 -7.85 20.30 -15.08
CA THR A 210 -8.42 19.77 -16.32
C THR A 210 -8.67 18.27 -16.27
N HIS A 211 -8.31 17.58 -15.17
CA HIS A 211 -8.54 16.15 -15.06
C HIS A 211 -10.04 15.86 -14.98
N PRO A 212 -10.60 14.89 -15.75
CA PRO A 212 -12.05 14.62 -15.82
C PRO A 212 -12.76 14.33 -14.48
N VAL A 213 -11.99 14.05 -13.43
CA VAL A 213 -12.52 13.80 -12.09
C VAL A 213 -12.92 15.09 -11.36
N SER A 214 -12.56 16.27 -11.87
CA SER A 214 -13.03 17.56 -11.36
C SER A 214 -14.56 17.67 -11.40
N GLU A 215 -15.18 17.04 -12.41
CA GLU A 215 -16.64 17.02 -12.60
C GLU A 215 -17.33 15.89 -11.84
N LEU A 216 -16.58 15.07 -11.10
CA LEU A 216 -17.18 14.00 -10.32
C LEU A 216 -17.85 14.55 -9.06
N GLU A 217 -19.16 14.45 -9.01
CA GLU A 217 -19.93 14.65 -7.78
C GLU A 217 -19.92 13.41 -6.88
N PHE A 218 -19.82 13.63 -5.57
CA PHE A 218 -19.84 12.57 -4.56
C PHE A 218 -20.60 12.97 -3.30
N ASP A 219 -21.15 11.97 -2.61
CA ASP A 219 -21.90 12.15 -1.35
C ASP A 219 -21.05 11.81 -0.13
N VAL A 220 -19.94 11.08 -0.34
CA VAL A 220 -19.05 10.60 0.71
C VAL A 220 -17.61 10.86 0.31
N ILE A 221 -16.82 11.43 1.22
CA ILE A 221 -15.37 11.56 1.09
C ILE A 221 -14.65 10.88 2.24
N ILE A 222 -13.61 10.10 1.93
CA ILE A 222 -12.76 9.43 2.93
C ILE A 222 -11.33 9.99 2.86
N GLY A 223 -10.91 10.66 3.93
CA GLY A 223 -9.54 11.16 4.11
C GLY A 223 -8.59 10.07 4.60
N ALA A 224 -7.84 9.44 3.70
CA ALA A 224 -6.86 8.39 4.01
C ALA A 224 -5.39 8.80 3.73
N ASP A 225 -5.11 10.09 3.53
CA ASP A 225 -3.85 10.65 3.01
C ASP A 225 -2.68 10.74 4.00
N GLY A 226 -2.76 10.03 5.13
CA GLY A 226 -1.77 10.07 6.20
C GLY A 226 -1.70 11.42 6.91
N ARG A 227 -0.50 11.80 7.38
CA ARG A 227 -0.30 12.99 8.24
C ARG A 227 -0.75 14.31 7.60
N ARG A 228 -0.72 14.44 6.27
CA ARG A 228 -1.01 15.72 5.59
C ARG A 228 -2.46 16.17 5.75
N ASN A 229 -3.38 15.22 5.99
CA ASN A 229 -4.81 15.42 6.26
C ASN A 229 -5.39 16.73 5.71
N THR A 230 -5.66 16.77 4.41
CA THR A 230 -6.16 18.00 3.77
C THR A 230 -7.69 18.19 3.87
N LEU A 231 -8.41 17.38 4.67
CA LEU A 231 -9.83 17.63 4.91
C LEU A 231 -10.00 18.61 6.08
N PRO A 232 -10.69 19.76 5.86
CA PRO A 232 -10.94 20.73 6.92
C PRO A 232 -11.96 20.20 7.95
N GLY A 233 -12.09 20.90 9.09
CA GLY A 233 -13.09 20.58 10.13
C GLY A 233 -12.67 19.53 11.17
N PHE A 234 -11.56 18.80 10.97
CA PHE A 234 -11.09 17.79 11.91
C PHE A 234 -10.02 18.32 12.87
N ARG A 235 -10.42 18.69 14.09
CA ARG A 235 -9.49 19.07 15.17
C ARG A 235 -8.56 17.90 15.52
N ARG A 236 -7.27 18.19 15.70
CA ARG A 236 -6.24 17.21 16.06
C ARG A 236 -5.86 17.35 17.53
N LYS A 237 -5.70 16.23 18.20
CA LYS A 237 -5.08 16.16 19.53
C LYS A 237 -3.62 15.84 19.31
N GLU A 238 -2.75 16.77 19.67
CA GLU A 238 -1.31 16.52 19.67
C GLU A 238 -0.91 15.99 21.04
N PHE A 239 -0.30 14.81 21.07
CA PHE A 239 0.30 14.26 22.28
C PHE A 239 1.82 14.38 22.16
N ARG A 240 2.41 15.20 23.02
CA ARG A 240 3.86 15.39 23.07
C ARG A 240 4.45 14.56 24.20
N GLY A 241 5.07 13.46 23.83
CA GLY A 241 5.85 12.62 24.76
C GLY A 241 7.29 13.11 24.93
N LYS A 242 8.14 12.25 25.51
CA LYS A 242 9.59 12.44 25.50
C LYS A 242 10.11 12.47 24.05
N LEU A 243 11.25 13.14 23.85
CA LEU A 243 11.91 13.14 22.56
C LEU A 243 12.29 11.70 22.17
N ALA A 244 11.82 11.25 21.01
CA ALA A 244 12.16 9.96 20.43
C ALA A 244 12.54 10.16 18.96
N ILE A 245 13.69 9.62 18.55
CA ILE A 245 14.20 9.71 17.17
C ILE A 245 14.29 8.29 16.62
N ALA A 246 13.37 7.95 15.72
CA ALA A 246 13.38 6.68 15.02
C ALA A 246 14.19 6.76 13.72
N ILE A 247 15.03 5.77 13.49
CA ILE A 247 15.81 5.58 12.26
C ILE A 247 15.32 4.29 11.60
N THR A 248 15.01 4.36 10.31
CA THR A 248 14.69 3.17 9.50
C THR A 248 15.75 2.98 8.42
N ALA A 249 16.23 1.76 8.25
CA ALA A 249 17.20 1.40 7.21
C ALA A 249 16.72 0.17 6.44
N ASN A 250 17.04 0.11 5.14
CA ASN A 250 16.75 -1.04 4.30
C ASN A 250 18.04 -1.41 3.57
N PHE A 251 18.54 -2.63 3.78
CA PHE A 251 19.70 -3.17 3.07
C PHE A 251 19.24 -4.20 2.04
N ILE A 252 20.04 -4.39 0.98
CA ILE A 252 19.74 -5.36 -0.07
C ILE A 252 19.75 -6.76 0.55
N ASN A 253 18.66 -7.50 0.38
CA ASN A 253 18.60 -8.93 0.69
C ASN A 253 18.87 -9.70 -0.60
N ARG A 254 20.01 -10.41 -0.67
CA ARG A 254 20.39 -11.20 -1.85
C ARG A 254 19.79 -12.61 -1.83
N HIS A 255 19.05 -12.95 -0.77
CA HIS A 255 18.42 -14.25 -0.58
C HIS A 255 19.40 -15.42 -0.57
N THR A 256 20.63 -15.21 -0.10
CA THR A 256 21.60 -16.28 0.10
C THR A 256 21.21 -17.17 1.27
N THR A 257 21.73 -18.40 1.31
CA THR A 257 21.51 -19.33 2.43
C THR A 257 22.02 -18.75 3.76
N ALA A 258 23.10 -17.95 3.74
CA ALA A 258 23.62 -17.29 4.92
C ALA A 258 22.63 -16.24 5.46
N GLU A 259 22.16 -15.33 4.60
CA GLU A 259 21.13 -14.33 4.97
C GLU A 259 19.85 -15.01 5.46
N ALA A 260 19.45 -16.13 4.87
CA ALA A 260 18.27 -16.89 5.25
C ALA A 260 18.33 -17.49 6.68
N LYS A 261 19.53 -17.77 7.19
CA LYS A 261 19.74 -18.32 8.55
C LYS A 261 19.72 -17.27 9.66
N VAL A 262 19.93 -16.00 9.36
CA VAL A 262 19.94 -14.91 10.37
C VAL A 262 18.55 -14.74 10.98
N GLU A 263 18.41 -14.84 12.30
CA GLU A 263 17.11 -14.69 12.95
C GLU A 263 16.61 -13.24 12.94
N GLU A 264 15.29 -13.07 12.92
CA GLU A 264 14.65 -11.77 13.02
C GLU A 264 14.60 -11.26 14.46
N ILE A 265 14.42 -9.95 14.62
CA ILE A 265 14.25 -9.31 15.93
C ILE A 265 12.87 -8.65 15.93
N SER A 266 11.85 -9.32 16.47
CA SER A 266 10.43 -8.88 16.47
C SER A 266 10.13 -7.69 17.40
N GLY A 267 11.15 -6.95 17.83
CA GLY A 267 11.06 -5.85 18.79
C GLY A 267 11.69 -6.19 20.12
N VAL A 268 12.99 -5.98 20.21
CA VAL A 268 13.72 -6.01 21.48
C VAL A 268 13.82 -4.56 21.96
N ALA A 269 13.32 -4.30 23.17
CA ALA A 269 13.42 -2.99 23.81
C ALA A 269 14.41 -3.05 24.98
N PHE A 270 15.06 -1.92 25.28
CA PHE A 270 16.07 -1.79 26.32
C PHE A 270 15.63 -2.38 27.65
N ILE A 271 14.37 -2.14 28.03
CA ILE A 271 13.78 -2.59 29.28
C ILE A 271 13.86 -4.12 29.44
N PHE A 272 13.76 -4.87 28.35
CA PHE A 272 13.72 -6.34 28.38
C PHE A 272 15.07 -7.00 28.13
N ASN A 273 16.04 -6.30 27.51
CA ASN A 273 17.34 -6.87 27.20
C ASN A 273 18.48 -5.86 27.42
N GLN A 274 18.62 -5.39 28.66
CA GLN A 274 19.57 -4.34 29.02
C GLN A 274 21.01 -4.72 28.66
N LYS A 275 21.40 -5.98 28.88
CA LYS A 275 22.74 -6.48 28.57
C LYS A 275 23.09 -6.29 27.10
N PHE A 276 22.21 -6.70 26.17
CA PHE A 276 22.44 -6.51 24.74
C PHE A 276 22.69 -5.04 24.37
N PHE A 277 21.91 -4.10 24.91
CA PHE A 277 22.09 -2.68 24.60
C PHE A 277 23.29 -2.04 25.29
N GLN A 278 23.67 -2.51 26.48
CA GLN A 278 24.91 -2.10 27.15
C GLN A 278 26.12 -2.56 26.34
N ASP A 279 26.17 -3.84 25.98
CA ASP A 279 27.23 -4.42 25.15
C ASP A 279 27.32 -3.70 23.79
N LEU A 280 26.18 -3.41 23.14
CA LEU A 280 26.13 -2.63 21.90
C LEU A 280 26.73 -1.24 22.08
N ARG A 281 26.37 -0.54 23.16
CA ARG A 281 26.88 0.80 23.46
C ARG A 281 28.37 0.78 23.75
N GLU A 282 28.86 -0.19 24.51
CA GLU A 282 30.29 -0.32 24.83
C GLU A 282 31.12 -0.62 23.59
N ALA A 283 30.65 -1.55 22.74
CA ALA A 283 31.37 -1.94 21.53
C ALA A 283 31.32 -0.88 20.42
N THR A 284 30.19 -0.19 20.25
CA THR A 284 29.96 0.66 19.08
C THR A 284 29.80 2.14 19.42
N GLY A 285 29.60 2.51 20.68
CA GLY A 285 29.23 3.87 21.10
C GLY A 285 27.80 4.28 20.69
N ILE A 286 26.94 3.33 20.28
CA ILE A 286 25.55 3.58 19.91
C ILE A 286 24.62 3.28 21.08
N ASP A 287 23.79 4.25 21.45
CA ASP A 287 22.79 4.11 22.52
C ASP A 287 21.37 4.08 21.93
N LEU A 288 20.73 2.91 22.00
CA LEU A 288 19.38 2.65 21.48
C LEU A 288 18.40 2.33 22.61
N GLU A 289 17.15 2.73 22.41
CA GLU A 289 16.02 2.35 23.26
C GLU A 289 15.33 1.07 22.79
N ASN A 290 15.32 0.83 21.47
CA ASN A 290 14.80 -0.39 20.86
C ASN A 290 15.42 -0.62 19.48
N ILE A 291 15.35 -1.87 19.03
CA ILE A 291 15.66 -2.26 17.66
C ILE A 291 14.73 -3.39 17.20
N VAL A 292 14.33 -3.31 15.94
CA VAL A 292 13.54 -4.32 15.23
C VAL A 292 14.28 -4.64 13.93
N TYR A 293 14.32 -5.92 13.58
CA TYR A 293 14.85 -6.41 12.32
C TYR A 293 13.84 -7.36 11.68
N TYR A 294 13.40 -7.03 10.46
CA TYR A 294 12.60 -7.89 9.61
C TYR A 294 13.35 -8.25 8.34
N LYS A 295 13.27 -9.53 7.95
CA LYS A 295 13.85 -10.06 6.72
C LYS A 295 12.76 -10.18 5.67
N ASP A 296 12.59 -9.13 4.89
CA ASP A 296 11.57 -9.04 3.83
C ASP A 296 12.24 -9.01 2.45
N ASP A 297 11.65 -8.31 1.47
CA ASP A 297 12.30 -7.97 0.19
C ASP A 297 13.64 -7.23 0.40
N THR A 298 13.82 -6.63 1.58
CA THR A 298 15.07 -6.02 2.07
C THR A 298 15.33 -6.46 3.51
N HIS A 299 16.58 -6.36 3.97
CA HIS A 299 16.87 -6.39 5.40
C HIS A 299 16.45 -5.06 6.01
N TYR A 300 15.29 -5.04 6.66
CA TYR A 300 14.69 -3.84 7.23
C TYR A 300 15.01 -3.73 8.71
N PHE A 301 15.55 -2.57 9.10
CA PHE A 301 15.76 -2.21 10.49
C PHE A 301 14.95 -0.98 10.85
N VAL A 302 14.36 -0.98 12.04
CA VAL A 302 13.90 0.25 12.70
C VAL A 302 14.41 0.27 14.12
N MET A 303 14.96 1.41 14.53
CA MET A 303 15.54 1.60 15.85
C MET A 303 15.23 3.00 16.38
N THR A 304 15.06 3.11 17.69
CA THR A 304 14.98 4.42 18.35
C THR A 304 16.32 4.73 19.01
N ALA A 305 16.98 5.78 18.56
CA ALA A 305 18.28 6.19 19.07
C ALA A 305 18.15 7.38 20.01
N LYS A 306 18.97 7.41 21.07
CA LYS A 306 19.02 8.57 21.96
C LYS A 306 19.69 9.76 21.28
N LYS A 307 19.13 10.95 21.47
CA LYS A 307 19.65 12.20 20.89
C LYS A 307 21.15 12.39 21.15
N GLN A 308 21.61 12.11 22.38
CA GLN A 308 23.00 12.30 22.76
C GLN A 308 23.96 11.40 21.97
N SER A 309 23.60 10.12 21.78
CA SER A 309 24.37 9.20 20.95
C SER A 309 24.45 9.68 19.49
N LEU A 310 23.36 10.21 18.94
CA LEU A 310 23.36 10.76 17.59
C LEU A 310 24.26 12.01 17.44
N LEU A 311 24.38 12.84 18.49
CA LEU A 311 25.29 13.98 18.50
C LEU A 311 26.74 13.54 18.58
N GLU A 312 27.06 12.64 19.52
CA GLU A 312 28.41 12.11 19.73
C GLU A 312 28.92 11.38 18.47
N LYS A 313 28.02 10.72 17.73
CA LYS A 313 28.32 10.06 16.46
C LYS A 313 28.33 11.00 15.24
N GLY A 314 28.10 12.30 15.43
CA GLY A 314 28.06 13.27 14.33
C GLY A 314 26.93 13.04 13.34
N VAL A 315 25.89 12.29 13.73
CA VAL A 315 24.69 12.06 12.92
C VAL A 315 23.84 13.33 12.92
N ILE A 316 23.77 14.03 14.06
CA ILE A 316 23.22 15.37 14.19
C ILE A 316 24.39 16.34 14.34
N LEU A 317 24.53 17.32 13.43
CA LEU A 317 25.66 18.27 13.46
C LEU A 317 25.44 19.46 14.40
N HIS A 318 24.20 19.97 14.47
CA HIS A 318 23.86 21.13 15.30
C HIS A 318 22.53 20.91 16.01
N VAL A 319 22.47 21.34 17.26
CA VAL A 319 21.22 21.55 18.00
C VAL A 319 20.97 23.06 17.95
N SER A 320 19.95 23.50 17.23
CA SER A 320 19.53 24.90 17.32
C SER A 320 18.81 25.11 18.65
N ASP A 321 19.37 25.93 19.54
CA ASP A 321 18.72 26.42 20.78
C ASP A 321 17.61 27.45 20.48
N THR A 322 16.69 27.14 19.56
CA THR A 322 15.44 27.91 19.43
C THR A 322 14.39 27.32 20.36
N THR A 323 14.65 27.41 21.66
CA THR A 323 13.63 27.37 22.71
C THR A 323 13.19 28.79 22.99
N HIS A 324 12.30 29.36 22.16
CA HIS A 324 11.38 30.43 22.60
C HIS A 324 10.11 30.62 21.74
N SER A 325 9.85 29.80 20.72
CA SER A 325 8.55 29.82 20.04
C SER A 325 8.22 28.50 19.35
N GLY A 326 7.63 27.57 20.10
CA GLY A 326 6.55 26.66 19.67
C GLY A 326 6.68 25.74 18.44
N LEU A 327 7.70 25.83 17.60
CA LEU A 327 7.76 25.15 16.31
C LEU A 327 9.14 24.50 16.13
N PHE A 328 9.27 23.27 16.61
CA PHE A 328 10.40 22.41 16.24
C PHE A 328 10.28 22.06 14.75
N ASN A 329 11.03 22.77 13.90
CA ASN A 329 11.09 22.46 12.48
C ASN A 329 12.05 21.28 12.25
N PHE A 330 11.53 20.06 12.40
CA PHE A 330 12.26 18.80 12.17
C PHE A 330 12.98 18.73 10.81
N GLN A 331 12.55 19.53 9.84
CA GLN A 331 13.14 19.60 8.50
C GLN A 331 14.57 20.17 8.50
N LYS A 332 14.95 20.96 9.52
CA LYS A 332 16.30 21.55 9.67
C LYS A 332 17.30 20.68 10.45
N LEU A 333 16.87 19.61 11.14
CA LEU A 333 17.79 18.69 11.82
C LEU A 333 18.52 17.76 10.82
N LEU A 334 17.96 17.66 9.61
CA LEU A 334 18.33 16.68 8.57
C LEU A 334 19.25 17.26 7.48
N THR A 335 19.82 18.45 7.67
CA THR A 335 20.55 19.13 6.57
C THR A 335 21.89 18.49 6.26
N ARG A 336 22.47 17.69 7.18
CA ARG A 336 23.67 16.87 6.94
C ARG A 336 23.71 15.69 7.91
N VAL A 337 23.15 14.56 7.50
CA VAL A 337 23.15 13.34 8.30
C VAL A 337 24.03 12.32 7.59
N LEU A 338 25.17 11.94 8.18
CA LEU A 338 26.06 10.88 7.67
C LEU A 338 25.50 9.47 7.99
N LEU A 339 24.18 9.28 7.86
CA LEU A 339 23.47 8.07 8.27
C LEU A 339 24.02 6.83 7.56
N LYS A 340 24.39 6.98 6.28
CA LYS A 340 24.92 5.90 5.45
C LYS A 340 26.30 5.43 5.91
N SER A 341 27.19 6.35 6.28
CA SER A 341 28.51 6.00 6.79
C SER A 341 28.42 5.33 8.16
N TRP A 342 27.56 5.85 9.03
CA TRP A 342 27.33 5.32 10.38
C TRP A 342 26.75 3.90 10.37
N LEU A 343 25.74 3.64 9.54
CA LEU A 343 25.15 2.30 9.41
C LEU A 343 26.15 1.26 8.87
N LEU A 344 27.04 1.65 7.95
CA LEU A 344 28.03 0.75 7.35
C LEU A 344 29.21 0.47 8.30
N THR A 345 29.67 1.46 9.07
CA THR A 345 30.83 1.28 9.96
C THR A 345 30.47 0.69 11.32
N SER A 346 29.26 0.95 11.85
CA SER A 346 28.91 0.55 13.21
C SER A 346 28.26 -0.83 13.33
N PHE A 347 27.81 -1.44 12.24
CA PHE A 347 27.14 -2.75 12.27
C PHE A 347 27.92 -3.87 11.57
N GLN A 348 29.16 -3.62 11.10
CA GLN A 348 29.98 -4.60 10.34
C GLN A 348 29.12 -5.47 9.41
N MET A 349 28.30 -4.83 8.56
CA MET A 349 27.42 -5.51 7.61
C MET A 349 28.08 -5.73 6.25
#